data_AF-A0A800IL60-F1
#
_entry.id   AF-A0A800IL60-F1
#
_cell.length_a   1.000
_cell.length_b   1.000
_cell.length_c   1.000
_cell.angle_alpha   90.00
_cell.angle_beta   90.00
_cell.angle_gamma   90.00
#
_symmetry.space_group_name_H-M   'P 1'
#
loop_
_entity.id
_entity.type
_entity.pdbx_description
1 polymer ?
#
loop_
_entity_poly.entity_id
_entity_poly.type
_entity_poly.pdbx_seq_one_letter_code
_entity_poly.pdbx_strand_id
1 'polypeptide(L)' 'MWIVIFSFWRILGFSPAETLTSATRISAEAIGMEKMIGTIEIGKKADLAAFGGDPSKDIGALSRIAAVFLGGQRVA' A
#
# COMPACT_ATOMS: atom_id res chain seq x y z
N MET A 1 -10.99 1.27 2.90
CA MET A 1 -9.97 1.35 1.83
C MET A 1 -9.59 -0.06 1.37
N TRP A 2 -10.53 -0.82 0.79
CA TRP A 2 -10.29 -2.20 0.30
C TRP A 2 -10.86 -2.37 -1.10
N ILE A 3 -12.04 -1.77 -1.30
CA ILE A 3 -12.77 -1.75 -2.57
C ILE A 3 -11.89 -1.30 -3.73
N VAL A 4 -11.11 -0.21 -3.57
CA VAL A 4 -10.31 0.36 -4.67
C VAL A 4 -9.15 -0.56 -5.10
N ILE A 5 -8.48 -1.20 -4.13
CA ILE A 5 -7.39 -2.15 -4.41
C ILE A 5 -7.91 -3.39 -5.13
N PHE A 6 -9.04 -3.94 -4.69
CA PHE A 6 -9.66 -5.07 -5.37
C PHE A 6 -10.19 -4.70 -6.76
N SER A 7 -10.59 -3.44 -7.00
CA SER A 7 -10.97 -2.96 -8.33
C SER A 7 -9.78 -2.95 -9.31
N PHE A 8 -8.58 -2.52 -8.89
CA PHE A 8 -7.39 -2.55 -9.75
C PHE A 8 -7.03 -3.97 -10.19
N TRP A 9 -7.01 -4.92 -9.25
CA TRP A 9 -6.69 -6.31 -9.55
C TRP A 9 -7.79 -7.03 -10.35
N ARG A 10 -9.05 -6.94 -9.91
CA ARG A 10 -10.16 -7.71 -10.53
C ARG A 10 -10.72 -7.11 -11.80
N ILE A 11 -10.78 -5.78 -11.90
CA ILE A 11 -11.54 -5.09 -12.96
C ILE A 11 -10.58 -4.51 -14.00
N LEU A 12 -9.45 -3.95 -13.56
CA LEU A 12 -8.48 -3.30 -14.45
C LEU A 12 -7.34 -4.22 -14.89
N GLY A 13 -7.27 -5.46 -14.36
CA GLY A 13 -6.34 -6.49 -14.79
C GLY A 13 -4.89 -6.28 -14.33
N PHE A 14 -4.66 -5.47 -13.30
CA PHE A 14 -3.32 -5.21 -12.77
C PHE A 14 -2.77 -6.47 -12.09
N SER A 15 -1.48 -6.74 -12.21
CA SER A 15 -0.80 -7.69 -11.33
C SER A 15 -0.87 -7.22 -9.86
N PRO A 16 -0.65 -8.10 -8.87
CA PRO A 16 -0.66 -7.69 -7.47
C PRO A 16 0.38 -6.59 -7.18
N ALA A 17 1.58 -6.66 -7.76
CA ALA A 17 2.61 -5.64 -7.62
C ALA A 17 2.21 -4.28 -8.22
N GLU A 18 1.59 -4.27 -9.40
CA GLU A 18 1.07 -3.03 -10.02
C GLU A 18 -0.07 -2.43 -9.18
N THR A 19 -0.93 -3.29 -8.63
CA THR A 19 -2.01 -2.87 -7.73
C THR A 19 -1.47 -2.16 -6.48
N LEU A 20 -0.43 -2.73 -5.85
CA LEU A 20 0.24 -2.09 -4.70
C LEU A 20 0.90 -0.76 -5.08
N THR A 21 1.55 -0.72 -6.24
CA THR A 21 2.19 0.49 -6.75
C THR A 21 1.17 1.60 -7.02
N SER A 22 0.02 1.24 -7.58
CA SER A 22 -1.10 2.17 -7.82
C SER A 22 -1.64 2.76 -6.51
N ALA A 23 -1.86 1.89 -5.52
CA ALA A 23 -2.42 2.29 -4.21
C ALA A 23 -1.44 3.08 -3.33
N THR A 24 -0.14 3.11 -3.66
CA THR A 24 0.90 3.77 -2.86
C THR A 24 1.61 4.86 -3.67
N ARG A 25 2.68 4.52 -4.39
CA ARG A 25 3.53 5.47 -5.12
C ARG A 25 2.75 6.36 -6.08
N ILE A 26 1.95 5.76 -6.98
CA ILE A 26 1.23 6.52 -8.01
C ILE A 26 0.19 7.46 -7.37
N SER A 27 -0.50 6.99 -6.32
CA SER A 27 -1.45 7.82 -5.58
C SER A 27 -0.77 9.02 -4.91
N ALA A 28 0.44 8.85 -4.36
CA ALA A 28 1.22 9.94 -3.77
C ALA A 28 1.71 10.95 -4.82
N GLU A 29 2.18 10.48 -5.98
CA GLU A 29 2.57 11.32 -7.12
C GLU A 29 1.38 12.12 -7.65
N ALA A 30 0.22 11.48 -7.80
CA ALA A 30 -1.00 12.12 -8.30
C ALA A 30 -1.49 13.30 -7.43
N ILE A 31 -1.13 13.31 -6.14
CA ILE A 31 -1.47 14.39 -5.21
C ILE A 31 -0.28 15.28 -4.83
N GLY A 32 0.88 15.12 -5.48
CA GLY A 32 2.09 15.92 -5.23
C GLY A 32 2.73 15.70 -3.85
N MET A 33 2.55 14.51 -3.28
CA MET A 33 3.08 14.14 -1.95
C MET A 33 4.15 13.04 -2.02
N GLU A 34 4.68 12.74 -3.20
CA GLU A 34 5.68 11.68 -3.44
C GLU A 34 6.97 11.85 -2.64
N LYS A 35 7.31 13.08 -2.25
CA LYS A 35 8.46 13.37 -1.37
C LYS A 35 8.20 13.07 0.11
N MET A 36 6.94 12.89 0.50
CA MET A 36 6.53 12.70 1.90
C MET A 36 6.00 11.31 2.20
N ILE A 37 5.29 10.68 1.25
CA ILE A 37 4.59 9.38 1.44
C ILE A 37 4.62 8.53 0.16
N GLY A 38 4.08 7.31 0.23
CA GLY A 38 3.83 6.45 -0.93
C GLY A 38 4.93 5.43 -1.24
N THR A 39 6.11 5.55 -0.63
CA THR A 39 7.17 4.53 -0.70
C THR A 39 7.94 4.46 0.62
N ILE A 40 8.69 3.38 0.81
CA ILE A 40 9.56 3.17 1.99
C ILE A 40 10.96 3.68 1.65
N GLU A 41 11.25 4.93 1.99
CA GLU A 41 12.52 5.61 1.71
C GLU A 41 12.90 6.51 2.90
N ILE A 42 14.20 6.74 3.10
CA ILE A 42 14.71 7.63 4.15
C ILE A 42 14.19 9.05 3.91
N GLY A 43 13.70 9.69 4.98
CA GLY A 43 13.16 11.06 4.94
C GLY A 43 11.64 11.15 4.70
N LYS A 44 10.98 10.04 4.35
CA LYS A 44 9.51 9.98 4.22
C LYS A 44 8.85 9.64 5.57
N LYS A 45 7.54 9.91 5.68
CA LYS A 45 6.76 9.52 6.87
C LYS A 45 6.75 8.01 7.03
N ALA A 46 6.88 7.56 8.28
CA ALA A 46 6.82 6.16 8.65
C ALA A 46 5.37 5.64 8.74
N ASP A 47 4.66 5.72 7.60
CA ASP A 47 3.31 5.19 7.43
C ASP A 47 3.41 3.81 6.77
N LEU A 48 3.24 2.75 7.56
CA LEU A 48 3.53 1.37 7.16
C LEU A 48 2.37 0.43 7.52
N ALA A 49 2.14 -0.57 6.68
CA ALA A 49 1.24 -1.68 6.99
C ALA A 49 1.98 -3.00 6.74
N ALA A 50 1.98 -3.88 7.74
CA ALA A 50 2.56 -5.21 7.67
C ALA A 50 1.43 -6.25 7.56
N PHE A 51 1.66 -7.28 6.76
CA PHE A 51 0.67 -8.30 6.44
C PHE A 51 1.22 -9.71 6.66
N GLY A 52 0.35 -10.65 7.03
CA GLY A 52 0.63 -12.06 7.06
C GLY A 52 0.67 -12.64 5.65
N GLY A 53 1.86 -12.76 5.08
CA GLY A 53 2.08 -13.21 3.70
C GLY A 53 2.52 -12.08 2.77
N ASP A 54 2.74 -12.40 1.50
CA ASP A 54 3.31 -11.48 0.50
C ASP A 54 2.23 -10.92 -0.44
N PRO A 55 1.79 -9.66 -0.27
CA PRO A 55 0.75 -9.06 -1.10
C PRO A 55 1.19 -8.77 -2.54
N SER A 56 2.49 -8.83 -2.84
CA SER A 56 3.00 -8.69 -4.22
C SER A 56 2.81 -9.97 -5.05
N LYS A 57 2.51 -11.09 -4.38
CA LYS A 57 2.24 -12.39 -5.00
C LYS A 57 0.78 -12.82 -4.84
N ASP A 58 0.19 -12.55 -3.68
CA ASP A 58 -1.20 -12.86 -3.34
C ASP A 58 -1.88 -11.60 -2.79
N ILE A 59 -2.71 -10.94 -3.60
CA ILE A 59 -3.42 -9.73 -3.16
C ILE A 59 -4.35 -9.99 -1.96
N GLY A 60 -4.79 -11.24 -1.76
CA GLY A 60 -5.56 -11.66 -0.60
C GLY A 60 -4.80 -11.48 0.72
N ALA A 61 -3.46 -11.44 0.70
CA ALA A 61 -2.61 -11.17 1.86
C ALA A 61 -2.90 -9.83 2.52
N LEU A 62 -3.40 -8.85 1.77
CA LEU A 62 -3.79 -7.58 2.36
C LEU A 62 -4.81 -7.80 3.49
N SER A 63 -5.77 -8.72 3.36
CA SER A 63 -6.78 -8.97 4.41
C SER A 63 -6.21 -9.46 5.76
N ARG A 64 -4.96 -9.91 5.79
CA ARG A 64 -4.29 -10.49 6.96
C ARG A 64 -3.35 -9.47 7.61
N ILE A 65 -3.90 -8.37 8.13
CA ILE A 65 -3.11 -7.29 8.74
C ILE A 65 -2.40 -7.81 9.99
N ALA A 66 -1.07 -7.65 10.03
CA ALA A 66 -0.23 -8.00 11.18
C ALA A 66 0.08 -6.78 12.06
N ALA A 67 0.28 -5.61 11.45
CA ALA A 67 0.45 -4.35 12.17
C ALA A 67 0.22 -3.14 11.25
N VAL A 68 -0.15 -2.01 11.82
CA VAL A 68 -0.20 -0.71 11.12
C VAL A 68 0.54 0.33 11.95
N PHE A 69 1.38 1.11 11.27
CA PHE A 69 2.11 2.24 11.84
C PHE A 69 1.73 3.52 11.10
N LEU A 70 1.47 4.57 11.86
CA LEU A 70 1.20 5.91 11.33
C LEU A 70 2.17 6.88 12.02
N GLY A 71 2.98 7.60 11.24
CA GLY A 71 4.03 8.48 11.77
C GLY A 71 5.01 7.75 12.69
N GLY A 72 5.25 6.46 12.47
CA GLY A 72 6.12 5.62 13.30
C GLY A 72 5.49 5.10 14.59
N GLN A 73 4.24 5.44 14.89
CA GLN A 73 3.50 4.89 16.03
C GLN A 73 2.61 3.74 15.60
N ARG A 74 2.64 2.63 16.34
CA ARG A 74 1.75 1.49 16.08
C ARG A 74 0.31 1.85 16.47
N VAL A 75 -0.62 1.64 15.56
CA VAL A 75 -2.06 1.93 15.74
C VAL A 75 -2.95 0.68 15.59
N ALA A 76 -2.43 -0.41 15.03
CA ALA A 76 -3.06 -1.73 14.98
C ALA A 76 -2.00 -2.84 14.97
#